data_AF-A0A0M2HEQ0-F1
#
_entry.id   AF-A0A0M2HEQ0-F1
#
_cell.length_a   1.000
_cell.length_b   1.000
_cell.length_c   1.000
_cell.angle_alpha   90.00
_cell.angle_beta   90.00
_cell.angle_gamma   90.00
#
_symmetry.space_group_name_H-M   'P 1'
#
loop_
_entity.id
_entity.type
_entity.pdbx_description
1 polymer ?
#
loop_
_entity_poly.entity_id
_entity_poly.type
_entity_poly.pdbx_seq_one_letter_code
_entity_poly.pdbx_strand_id
1 'polypeptide(L)'
;MPLSAASGIRTIAPIPDAAAAALRKRDESPSSGSAKRGGDAPLIRVRSLTLRRSRTEVLHDVDLDVPRGAFVAVVGANGAGKTSLIQALAGVVSPPKGTVHVDGLDVGRSDARTLSSRIGFVFQNPEHQFIAHSVFDEIAHGLRRQRLPDEEVRMRTQALLERFGLSAKAESHPFLLSGGQKRRLSVGTALVAGAPVLVLDEPTFGQDRARADELLSLLSELNAEGTTIIVVTHDMQLVTDYAQRTVVLADGRVLAEGATADVFADDALIARAGLRPPPLRRALQAVQRHPGLSGIARLADLPDAPAPLAPSRSQFRTDAVESPRIDLPRPNDPELRTGSTPTTAPAPHATGGAA
;
A
#
# COMPACT_ATOMS: atom_id res chain seq x y z
N MET A 1 28.86 16.51 36.25
CA MET A 1 27.50 17.07 36.48
C MET A 1 26.61 16.58 35.36
N PRO A 2 25.64 15.69 35.59
CA PRO A 2 24.88 15.06 34.51
C PRO A 2 23.75 15.99 34.03
N LEU A 3 23.53 16.05 32.72
CA LEU A 3 22.35 16.65 32.10
C LEU A 3 21.29 15.57 31.90
N SER A 4 20.13 15.81 32.50
CA SER A 4 18.90 15.04 32.43
C SER A 4 18.38 14.90 31.00
N ALA A 5 18.19 13.67 30.54
CA ALA A 5 17.47 13.36 29.30
C ALA A 5 15.97 13.22 29.61
N ALA A 6 15.18 14.24 29.26
CA ALA A 6 13.74 14.12 29.17
C ALA A 6 13.38 13.44 27.83
N SER A 7 13.09 12.14 27.90
CA SER A 7 12.55 11.33 26.81
C SER A 7 11.11 11.72 26.52
N GLY A 8 10.88 12.46 25.44
CA GLY A 8 9.54 12.76 24.92
C GLY A 8 9.08 11.67 23.96
N ILE A 9 8.47 10.61 24.49
CA ILE A 9 7.75 9.61 23.69
C ILE A 9 6.50 10.28 23.12
N ARG A 10 6.44 10.47 21.79
CA ARG A 10 5.20 10.85 21.11
C ARG A 10 4.41 9.60 20.75
N THR A 11 3.34 9.37 21.50
CA THR A 11 2.27 8.44 21.17
C THR A 11 1.51 8.99 19.95
N ILE A 12 1.36 8.17 18.90
CA ILE A 12 0.55 8.49 17.72
C ILE A 12 -0.92 8.55 18.16
N ALA A 13 -1.62 9.62 17.79
CA ALA A 13 -3.04 9.78 18.12
C ALA A 13 -3.87 8.68 17.42
N PRO A 14 -4.77 7.99 18.14
CA PRO A 14 -5.67 7.02 17.54
C PRO A 14 -6.54 7.67 16.46
N ILE A 15 -7.07 6.86 15.54
CA ILE A 15 -8.12 7.29 14.60
C ILE A 15 -9.16 8.11 15.37
N PRO A 16 -9.48 9.37 14.97
CA PRO A 16 -10.38 10.22 15.72
C PRO A 16 -11.68 9.48 16.06
N ASP A 17 -12.10 9.59 17.32
CA ASP A 17 -13.07 8.73 18.00
C ASP A 17 -14.38 8.50 17.24
N ALA A 18 -14.75 9.32 16.26
CA ALA A 18 -15.94 9.11 15.44
C ALA A 18 -15.80 8.01 14.37
N ALA A 19 -14.59 7.76 13.83
CA ALA A 19 -14.34 6.63 12.93
C ALA A 19 -14.12 5.32 13.72
N ALA A 20 -13.55 5.41 14.93
CA ALA A 20 -13.55 4.30 15.90
C ALA A 20 -14.94 4.04 16.51
N ALA A 21 -15.77 5.07 16.73
CA ALA A 21 -17.13 4.95 17.27
C ALA A 21 -18.13 4.42 16.22
N ALA A 22 -17.92 4.64 14.93
CA ALA A 22 -18.69 3.96 13.88
C ALA A 22 -18.45 2.43 13.87
N LEU A 23 -17.27 2.00 14.32
CA LEU A 23 -16.91 0.59 14.53
C LEU A 23 -17.43 0.05 15.87
N ARG A 24 -17.45 0.85 16.94
CA ARG A 24 -17.90 0.43 18.30
C ARG A 24 -19.41 0.52 18.55
N LYS A 25 -20.13 1.46 17.92
CA LYS A 25 -21.60 1.63 18.13
C LYS A 25 -22.47 0.52 17.54
N ARG A 26 -21.89 -0.50 16.88
CA ARG A 26 -22.65 -1.65 16.36
C ARG A 26 -22.78 -2.81 17.35
N ASP A 27 -22.04 -2.78 18.46
CA ASP A 27 -22.05 -3.86 19.46
C ASP A 27 -23.12 -3.68 20.56
N GLU A 28 -23.89 -2.59 20.56
CA GLU A 28 -24.86 -2.33 21.65
C GLU A 28 -26.30 -2.08 21.14
N SER A 29 -27.12 -3.14 21.16
CA SER A 29 -28.56 -3.13 21.49
C SER A 29 -29.03 -4.56 21.88
N PRO A 30 -30.03 -4.72 22.77
CA PRO A 30 -29.92 -5.67 23.88
C PRO A 30 -30.84 -6.93 23.85
N SER A 31 -30.33 -8.02 24.48
CA SER A 31 -30.99 -9.08 25.31
C SER A 31 -32.19 -9.87 24.72
N SER A 32 -32.32 -11.21 24.76
CA SER A 32 -31.79 -12.29 25.62
C SER A 32 -32.05 -13.64 24.94
N GLY A 33 -31.11 -14.59 25.04
CA GLY A 33 -31.31 -15.98 24.59
C GLY A 33 -30.03 -16.80 24.39
N SER A 34 -29.40 -17.24 25.49
CA SER A 34 -28.56 -18.45 25.59
C SER A 34 -27.54 -18.77 24.46
N ALA A 35 -26.37 -18.11 24.56
CA ALA A 35 -25.02 -18.61 24.30
C ALA A 35 -24.79 -19.79 23.32
N LYS A 36 -24.47 -19.44 22.06
CA LYS A 36 -23.36 -20.04 21.31
C LYS A 36 -22.49 -18.91 20.77
N ARG A 37 -21.20 -18.90 21.10
CA ARG A 37 -20.21 -17.96 20.53
C ARG A 37 -20.21 -18.15 19.01
N GLY A 38 -20.62 -17.12 18.26
CA GLY A 38 -20.66 -17.14 16.80
C GLY A 38 -19.24 -17.13 16.22
N GLY A 39 -18.89 -18.18 15.47
CA GLY A 39 -17.59 -18.32 14.82
C GLY A 39 -17.44 -17.43 13.58
N ASP A 40 -16.29 -16.75 13.51
CA ASP A 40 -15.32 -16.84 12.40
C ASP A 40 -15.82 -16.77 10.95
N ALA A 41 -16.79 -15.90 10.67
CA ALA A 41 -17.19 -15.65 9.29
C ALA A 41 -16.12 -14.78 8.57
N PRO A 42 -15.69 -15.16 7.34
CA PRO A 42 -14.72 -14.38 6.60
C PRO A 42 -15.27 -12.99 6.26
N LEU A 43 -14.41 -11.98 6.29
CA LEU A 43 -14.75 -10.61 5.93
C LEU A 43 -15.01 -10.49 4.43
N ILE A 44 -14.21 -11.18 3.61
CA ILE A 44 -14.39 -11.23 2.17
C ILE A 44 -14.65 -12.67 1.76
N ARG A 45 -15.71 -12.89 0.99
CA ARG A 45 -16.07 -14.20 0.45
C ARG A 45 -16.25 -14.09 -1.05
N VAL A 46 -15.47 -14.87 -1.78
CA VAL A 46 -15.48 -14.98 -3.23
C VAL A 46 -15.93 -16.38 -3.60
N ARG A 47 -16.94 -16.51 -4.47
CA ARG A 47 -17.42 -17.81 -4.95
C ARG A 47 -17.56 -17.86 -6.46
N SER A 48 -16.94 -18.86 -7.06
CA SER A 48 -16.96 -19.16 -8.51
C SER A 48 -16.71 -17.93 -9.38
N LEU A 49 -15.72 -17.13 -9.01
CA LEU A 49 -15.44 -15.86 -9.68
C LEU A 49 -14.78 -16.11 -11.04
N THR A 50 -15.49 -15.73 -12.10
CA THR A 50 -14.99 -15.81 -13.48
C THR A 50 -15.07 -14.43 -14.14
N LEU A 51 -13.91 -13.90 -14.50
CA LEU A 51 -13.77 -12.55 -15.05
C LEU A 51 -13.17 -12.59 -16.45
N ARG A 52 -13.81 -11.88 -17.37
CA ARG A 52 -13.33 -11.68 -18.74
C ARG A 52 -12.86 -10.24 -18.95
N ARG A 53 -11.73 -10.08 -19.64
CA ARG A 53 -11.23 -8.81 -20.16
C ARG A 53 -11.30 -8.86 -21.68
N SER A 54 -12.15 -8.02 -22.26
CA SER A 54 -12.44 -8.03 -23.69
C SER A 54 -12.88 -9.43 -24.16
N ARG A 55 -12.05 -10.15 -24.93
CA ARG A 55 -12.35 -11.50 -25.45
C ARG A 55 -11.68 -12.63 -24.66
N THR A 56 -10.85 -12.30 -23.66
CA THR A 56 -10.05 -13.28 -22.93
C THR A 56 -10.61 -13.45 -21.53
N GLU A 57 -10.77 -14.69 -21.10
CA GLU A 57 -11.07 -15.01 -19.71
C GLU A 57 -9.76 -14.98 -18.91
N VAL A 58 -9.74 -14.21 -17.83
CA VAL A 58 -8.53 -13.91 -17.05
C VAL A 58 -8.59 -14.56 -15.66
N LEU A 59 -9.79 -14.78 -15.13
CA LEU A 59 -10.03 -15.54 -13.90
C LEU A 59 -11.03 -16.65 -14.18
N HIS A 60 -10.79 -17.83 -13.61
CA HIS A 60 -11.57 -19.04 -13.87
C HIS A 60 -12.00 -19.68 -12.54
N ASP A 61 -13.27 -19.53 -12.17
CA ASP A 61 -13.88 -20.23 -11.03
C ASP A 61 -13.08 -20.06 -9.74
N VAL A 62 -12.73 -18.82 -9.40
CA VAL A 62 -11.93 -18.51 -8.21
C VAL A 62 -12.81 -18.50 -6.97
N ASP A 63 -12.42 -19.30 -5.98
CA ASP A 63 -12.92 -19.27 -4.61
C ASP A 63 -11.84 -18.72 -3.68
N LEU A 64 -12.23 -17.84 -2.75
CA LEU A 64 -11.32 -17.23 -1.78
C LEU A 64 -12.11 -16.75 -0.55
N ASP A 65 -11.59 -17.01 0.64
CA ASP A 65 -12.09 -16.46 1.90
C ASP A 65 -10.98 -15.68 2.61
N VAL A 66 -11.24 -14.40 2.91
CA VAL A 66 -10.29 -13.55 3.64
C VAL A 66 -10.84 -13.25 5.04
N PRO A 67 -10.15 -13.69 6.11
CA PRO A 67 -10.54 -13.38 7.48
C PRO A 67 -10.44 -11.88 7.77
N ARG A 68 -11.24 -11.41 8.75
CA ARG A 68 -11.13 -10.03 9.25
C ARG A 68 -9.76 -9.82 9.90
N GLY A 69 -9.14 -8.68 9.62
CA GLY A 69 -7.84 -8.29 10.17
C GLY A 69 -6.66 -9.04 9.57
N ALA A 70 -6.86 -9.87 8.54
CA ALA A 70 -5.78 -10.56 7.86
C ALA A 70 -5.00 -9.61 6.94
N PHE A 71 -3.68 -9.80 6.91
CA PHE A 71 -2.75 -9.31 5.90
C PHE A 71 -2.50 -10.45 4.92
N VAL A 72 -3.07 -10.34 3.72
CA VAL A 72 -3.02 -11.34 2.67
C VAL A 72 -2.18 -10.84 1.50
N ALA A 73 -1.21 -11.65 1.08
CA ALA A 73 -0.48 -11.42 -0.16
C ALA A 73 -1.09 -12.25 -1.30
N VAL A 74 -1.33 -11.63 -2.44
CA VAL A 74 -1.68 -12.31 -3.69
C VAL A 74 -0.45 -12.30 -4.60
N VAL A 75 0.10 -13.48 -4.85
CA VAL A 75 1.33 -13.69 -5.61
C VAL A 75 1.06 -14.58 -6.82
N GLY A 76 1.96 -14.59 -7.78
CA GLY A 76 1.82 -15.36 -9.03
C GLY A 76 2.65 -14.74 -10.15
N ALA A 77 2.85 -15.50 -11.24
CA ALA A 77 3.54 -15.00 -12.42
C ALA A 77 2.84 -13.78 -13.06
N ASN A 78 3.55 -13.08 -13.94
CA ASN A 78 2.93 -12.02 -14.76
C ASN A 78 1.83 -12.63 -15.64
N GLY A 79 0.69 -11.95 -15.73
CA GLY A 79 -0.47 -12.46 -16.47
C GLY A 79 -1.34 -13.47 -15.71
N ALA A 80 -0.97 -13.90 -14.49
CA ALA A 80 -1.75 -14.88 -13.72
C ALA A 80 -3.13 -14.41 -13.23
N GLY A 81 -3.50 -13.13 -13.44
CA GLY A 81 -4.80 -12.58 -13.06
C GLY A 81 -4.84 -11.79 -11.74
N LYS A 82 -3.71 -11.58 -11.06
CA LYS A 82 -3.61 -10.91 -9.74
C LYS A 82 -4.33 -9.56 -9.67
N THR A 83 -3.95 -8.59 -10.52
CA THR A 83 -4.59 -7.27 -10.61
C THR A 83 -6.08 -7.39 -10.94
N SER A 84 -6.45 -8.34 -11.81
CA SER A 84 -7.85 -8.59 -12.17
C SER A 84 -8.67 -9.11 -10.99
N LEU A 85 -8.09 -9.97 -10.15
CA LEU A 85 -8.73 -10.46 -8.91
C LEU A 85 -8.98 -9.30 -7.96
N ILE A 86 -7.95 -8.54 -7.59
CA ILE A 86 -8.12 -7.46 -6.60
C ILE A 86 -9.04 -6.33 -7.08
N GLN A 87 -9.08 -6.05 -8.38
CA GLN A 87 -10.02 -5.09 -8.95
C GLN A 87 -11.47 -5.61 -8.90
N ALA A 88 -11.68 -6.92 -9.08
CA ALA A 88 -12.98 -7.54 -8.89
C ALA A 88 -13.43 -7.49 -7.43
N LEU A 89 -12.51 -7.71 -6.48
CA LEU A 89 -12.80 -7.59 -5.04
C LEU A 89 -13.25 -6.18 -4.66
N ALA A 90 -12.58 -5.17 -5.21
CA ALA A 90 -12.85 -3.76 -4.92
C ALA A 90 -13.96 -3.13 -5.79
N GLY A 91 -14.60 -3.89 -6.69
CA GLY A 91 -15.64 -3.38 -7.59
C GLY A 91 -15.18 -2.29 -8.55
N VAL A 92 -13.88 -2.28 -8.90
CA VAL A 92 -13.27 -1.33 -9.86
C VAL A 92 -13.53 -1.77 -11.31
N VAL A 93 -14.11 -2.95 -11.51
CA VAL A 93 -14.47 -3.53 -12.80
C VAL A 93 -15.94 -3.91 -12.80
N SER A 94 -16.51 -4.07 -14.00
CA SER A 94 -17.88 -4.58 -14.13
C SER A 94 -18.03 -5.92 -13.40
N PRO A 95 -19.18 -6.15 -12.73
CA PRO A 95 -19.41 -7.36 -11.95
C PRO A 95 -19.15 -8.64 -12.79
N PRO A 96 -18.16 -9.46 -12.42
CA PRO A 96 -17.92 -10.74 -13.08
C PRO A 96 -19.02 -11.78 -12.80
N LYS A 97 -18.92 -12.95 -13.46
CA LYS A 97 -19.70 -14.12 -13.04
C LYS A 97 -19.20 -14.60 -11.67
N GLY A 98 -20.11 -15.19 -10.89
CA GLY A 98 -19.84 -15.57 -9.51
C GLY A 98 -20.32 -14.49 -8.53
N THR A 99 -19.85 -14.56 -7.29
CA THR A 99 -20.23 -13.60 -6.25
C THR A 99 -19.01 -13.15 -5.45
N VAL A 100 -19.01 -11.87 -5.08
CA VAL A 100 -18.04 -11.28 -4.16
C VAL A 100 -18.82 -10.55 -3.08
N HIS A 101 -18.62 -10.96 -1.83
CA HIS A 101 -19.18 -10.29 -0.66
C HIS A 101 -18.06 -9.70 0.19
N VAL A 102 -18.21 -8.44 0.59
CA VAL A 102 -17.31 -7.74 1.52
C VAL A 102 -18.13 -7.26 2.70
N ASP A 103 -17.87 -7.81 3.88
CA ASP A 103 -18.55 -7.45 5.13
C ASP A 103 -20.09 -7.53 5.02
N GLY A 104 -20.56 -8.60 4.35
CA GLY A 104 -21.96 -8.88 4.04
C GLY A 104 -22.52 -8.15 2.81
N LEU A 105 -21.77 -7.25 2.19
CA LEU A 105 -22.20 -6.45 1.04
C LEU A 105 -21.84 -7.15 -0.28
N ASP A 106 -22.80 -7.39 -1.16
CA ASP A 106 -22.56 -7.90 -2.53
C ASP A 106 -21.95 -6.79 -3.40
N VAL A 107 -20.69 -6.97 -3.79
CA VAL A 107 -19.92 -6.00 -4.60
C VAL A 107 -20.58 -5.76 -5.96
N GLY A 108 -21.16 -6.80 -6.57
CA GLY A 108 -21.74 -6.72 -7.91
C GLY A 108 -23.06 -5.94 -7.98
N ARG A 109 -23.72 -5.75 -6.84
CA ARG A 109 -25.02 -5.07 -6.71
C ARG A 109 -24.96 -3.73 -5.99
N SER A 110 -23.79 -3.37 -5.47
CA SER A 110 -23.62 -2.17 -4.66
C SER A 110 -23.19 -0.98 -5.48
N ASP A 111 -23.69 0.20 -5.13
CA ASP A 111 -23.18 1.44 -5.70
C ASP A 111 -21.77 1.75 -5.16
N ALA A 112 -21.01 2.54 -5.92
CA ALA A 112 -19.62 2.89 -5.60
C ALA A 112 -19.47 3.62 -4.26
N ARG A 113 -20.47 4.39 -3.82
CA ARG A 113 -20.41 5.10 -2.53
C ARG A 113 -20.52 4.11 -1.38
N THR A 114 -21.50 3.20 -1.44
CA THR A 114 -21.69 2.16 -0.43
C THR A 114 -20.45 1.25 -0.37
N LEU A 115 -19.92 0.86 -1.53
CA LEU A 115 -18.74 0.01 -1.61
C LEU A 115 -17.48 0.71 -1.04
N SER A 116 -17.28 2.00 -1.32
CA SER A 116 -16.13 2.77 -0.80
C SER A 116 -16.08 2.83 0.74
N SER A 117 -17.20 2.63 1.43
CA SER A 117 -17.24 2.53 2.90
C SER A 117 -16.83 1.15 3.45
N ARG A 118 -16.69 0.14 2.58
CA ARG A 118 -16.32 -1.24 2.94
C ARG A 118 -14.93 -1.61 2.44
N ILE A 119 -14.52 -1.09 1.29
CA ILE A 119 -13.24 -1.45 0.65
C ILE A 119 -12.59 -0.22 0.00
N GLY A 120 -11.36 0.06 0.41
CA GLY A 120 -10.47 1.03 -0.23
C GLY A 120 -9.56 0.33 -1.23
N PHE A 121 -9.25 0.99 -2.34
CA PHE A 121 -8.36 0.46 -3.38
C PHE A 121 -7.23 1.45 -3.67
N VAL A 122 -6.00 0.96 -3.76
CA VAL A 122 -4.81 1.74 -4.12
C VAL A 122 -4.23 1.17 -5.41
N PHE A 123 -4.23 1.97 -6.47
CA PHE A 123 -3.72 1.58 -7.77
C PHE A 123 -2.20 1.50 -7.78
N GLN A 124 -1.62 0.77 -8.73
CA GLN A 124 -0.17 0.75 -8.95
C GLN A 124 0.39 2.17 -9.14
N ASN A 125 -0.25 2.98 -9.98
CA ASN A 125 0.06 4.40 -10.13
C ASN A 125 -0.85 5.24 -9.21
N PRO A 126 -0.33 5.82 -8.12
CA PRO A 126 -1.16 6.57 -7.17
C PRO A 126 -1.80 7.82 -7.80
N GLU A 127 -1.15 8.37 -8.83
CA GLU A 127 -1.64 9.55 -9.57
C GLU A 127 -3.01 9.33 -10.23
N HIS A 128 -3.38 8.09 -10.52
CA HIS A 128 -4.70 7.77 -11.09
C HIS A 128 -5.85 8.01 -10.11
N GLN A 129 -5.55 8.30 -8.83
CA GLN A 129 -6.56 8.56 -7.80
C GLN A 129 -6.78 10.04 -7.53
N PHE A 130 -5.81 10.90 -7.88
CA PHE A 130 -5.85 12.30 -7.47
C PHE A 130 -6.74 13.13 -8.37
N ILE A 131 -7.61 13.93 -7.77
CA ILE A 131 -8.60 14.76 -8.45
C ILE A 131 -8.60 16.21 -7.96
N ALA A 132 -7.99 16.49 -6.81
CA ALA A 132 -7.98 17.80 -6.17
C ALA A 132 -6.67 18.57 -6.44
N HIS A 133 -6.71 19.87 -6.20
CA HIS A 133 -5.58 20.78 -6.39
C HIS A 133 -4.66 20.91 -5.17
N SER A 134 -5.06 20.36 -4.02
CA SER A 134 -4.26 20.34 -2.79
C SER A 134 -4.32 18.96 -2.13
N VAL A 135 -3.28 18.57 -1.41
CA VAL A 135 -3.26 17.33 -0.61
C VAL A 135 -4.36 17.34 0.45
N PHE A 136 -4.62 18.51 1.05
CA PHE A 136 -5.70 18.69 2.00
C PHE A 136 -7.05 18.38 1.36
N ASP A 137 -7.36 19.01 0.21
CA ASP A 137 -8.66 18.82 -0.44
C ASP A 137 -8.83 17.40 -0.99
N GLU A 138 -7.74 16.75 -1.37
CA GLU A 138 -7.76 15.36 -1.81
C GLU A 138 -8.28 14.42 -0.69
N ILE A 139 -7.78 14.58 0.54
CA ILE A 139 -8.28 13.83 1.69
C ILE A 139 -9.68 14.32 2.09
N ALA A 140 -9.89 15.63 2.18
CA ALA A 140 -11.16 16.21 2.60
C ALA A 140 -12.31 15.83 1.65
N HIS A 141 -12.04 15.58 0.37
CA HIS A 141 -13.03 15.17 -0.62
C HIS A 141 -13.83 13.96 -0.16
N GLY A 142 -13.17 12.90 0.32
CA GLY A 142 -13.84 11.70 0.79
C GLY A 142 -14.67 11.91 2.07
N LEU A 143 -14.22 12.81 2.96
CA LEU A 143 -14.98 13.18 4.18
C LEU A 143 -16.22 14.03 3.84
N ARG A 144 -16.11 14.98 2.91
CA ARG A 144 -17.24 15.82 2.47
C ARG A 144 -18.36 14.97 1.87
N ARG A 145 -18.05 13.84 1.22
CA ARG A 145 -19.05 12.88 0.72
C ARG A 145 -19.87 12.21 1.82
N GLN A 146 -19.43 12.25 3.08
CA GLN A 146 -20.17 11.75 4.23
C GLN A 146 -21.16 12.79 4.80
N ARG A 147 -21.23 14.01 4.24
CA ARG A 147 -22.08 15.12 4.69
C ARG A 147 -21.82 15.53 6.15
N LEU A 148 -20.55 15.48 6.55
CA LEU A 148 -20.08 15.96 7.86
C LEU A 148 -20.01 17.49 7.88
N PRO A 149 -20.12 18.15 9.05
CA PRO A 149 -19.87 19.57 9.21
C PRO A 149 -18.44 19.95 8.77
N ASP A 150 -18.25 21.14 8.21
CA ASP A 150 -16.95 21.59 7.69
C ASP A 150 -15.84 21.61 8.74
N GLU A 151 -16.17 21.97 9.99
CA GLU A 151 -15.23 21.92 11.11
C GLU A 151 -14.73 20.49 11.37
N GLU A 152 -15.65 19.53 11.33
CA GLU A 152 -15.32 18.13 11.53
C GLU A 152 -14.51 17.56 10.36
N VAL A 153 -14.84 17.95 9.11
CA VAL A 153 -14.04 17.63 7.93
C VAL A 153 -12.61 18.16 8.10
N ARG A 154 -12.44 19.42 8.52
CA ARG A 154 -11.12 20.03 8.69
C ARG A 154 -10.29 19.32 9.75
N MET A 155 -10.87 19.12 10.94
CA MET A 155 -10.22 18.41 12.04
C MET A 155 -9.79 16.99 11.65
N ARG A 156 -10.69 16.21 11.03
CA ARG A 156 -10.38 14.85 10.59
C ARG A 156 -9.34 14.81 9.48
N THR A 157 -9.40 15.76 8.53
CA THR A 157 -8.40 15.89 7.46
C THR A 157 -7.02 16.16 8.05
N GLN A 158 -6.93 17.06 9.03
CA GLN A 158 -5.66 17.37 9.69
C GLN A 158 -5.07 16.15 10.42
N ALA A 159 -5.91 15.40 11.13
CA ALA A 159 -5.48 14.16 11.80
C ALA A 159 -4.94 13.12 10.80
N LEU A 160 -5.60 12.96 9.64
CA LEU A 160 -5.12 12.07 8.59
C LEU A 160 -3.81 12.59 7.97
N LEU A 161 -3.71 13.88 7.69
CA LEU A 161 -2.46 14.49 7.18
C LEU A 161 -1.29 14.30 8.14
N GLU A 162 -1.50 14.40 9.45
CA GLU A 162 -0.48 14.10 10.46
C GLU A 162 -0.11 12.63 10.43
N ARG A 163 -1.11 11.74 10.47
CA ARG A 163 -0.92 10.29 10.44
C ARG A 163 -0.11 9.82 9.22
N PHE A 164 -0.39 10.37 8.04
CA PHE A 164 0.31 10.01 6.81
C PHE A 164 1.61 10.80 6.58
N GLY A 165 2.02 11.66 7.52
CA GLY A 165 3.25 12.45 7.41
C GLY A 165 3.20 13.50 6.28
N LEU A 166 2.01 14.03 5.99
CA LEU A 166 1.72 14.95 4.89
C LEU A 166 1.33 16.37 5.35
N SER A 167 1.33 16.65 6.65
CA SER A 167 0.94 17.96 7.21
C SER A 167 1.67 19.14 6.56
N ALA A 168 3.00 19.04 6.37
CA ALA A 168 3.81 20.09 5.74
C ALA A 168 3.54 20.26 4.23
N LYS A 169 2.75 19.37 3.63
CA LYS A 169 2.39 19.36 2.21
C LYS A 169 0.89 19.54 1.97
N ALA A 170 0.12 19.89 3.00
CA ALA A 170 -1.33 20.06 2.92
C ALA A 170 -1.77 20.95 1.74
N GLU A 171 -1.10 22.08 1.55
CA GLU A 171 -1.41 23.05 0.48
C GLU A 171 -0.70 22.75 -0.86
N SER A 172 0.14 21.72 -0.92
CA SER A 172 0.85 21.37 -2.15
C SER A 172 -0.09 20.66 -3.13
N HIS A 173 0.15 20.83 -4.43
CA HIS A 173 -0.56 20.04 -5.44
C HIS A 173 -0.11 18.56 -5.37
N PRO A 174 -1.03 17.57 -5.38
CA PRO A 174 -0.67 16.15 -5.24
C PRO A 174 0.41 15.66 -6.23
N PHE A 175 0.43 16.21 -7.45
CA PHE A 175 1.40 15.84 -8.48
C PHE A 175 2.83 16.33 -8.19
N LEU A 176 3.02 17.29 -7.27
CA LEU A 176 4.33 17.81 -6.85
C LEU A 176 4.93 17.02 -5.67
N LEU A 177 4.22 16.02 -5.14
CA LEU A 177 4.72 15.15 -4.09
C LEU A 177 5.79 14.18 -4.60
N SER A 178 6.67 13.74 -3.70
CA SER A 178 7.56 12.61 -3.99
C SER A 178 6.77 11.31 -4.18
N GLY A 179 7.34 10.29 -4.83
CA GLY A 179 6.66 9.00 -5.06
C GLY A 179 6.10 8.37 -3.78
N GLY A 180 6.89 8.31 -2.70
CA GLY A 180 6.43 7.80 -1.41
C GLY A 180 5.35 8.67 -0.75
N GLN A 181 5.41 10.00 -0.91
CA GLN A 181 4.35 10.90 -0.44
C GLN A 181 3.04 10.69 -1.21
N LYS A 182 3.11 10.54 -2.54
CA LYS A 182 1.94 10.17 -3.36
C LYS A 182 1.32 8.85 -2.87
N ARG A 183 2.15 7.86 -2.54
CA ARG A 183 1.66 6.56 -2.06
C ARG A 183 0.98 6.64 -0.69
N ARG A 184 1.53 7.43 0.24
CA ARG A 184 0.87 7.68 1.54
C ARG A 184 -0.44 8.42 1.36
N LEU A 185 -0.49 9.42 0.48
CA LEU A 185 -1.72 10.14 0.16
C LEU A 185 -2.78 9.18 -0.40
N SER A 186 -2.39 8.31 -1.33
CA SER A 186 -3.33 7.36 -1.95
C SER A 186 -3.88 6.32 -0.97
N VAL A 187 -3.08 5.89 0.03
CA VAL A 187 -3.59 5.07 1.14
C VAL A 187 -4.57 5.85 1.99
N GLY A 188 -4.27 7.11 2.31
CA GLY A 188 -5.15 7.97 3.10
C GLY A 188 -6.50 8.22 2.43
N THR A 189 -6.51 8.49 1.13
CA THR A 189 -7.74 8.69 0.36
C THR A 189 -8.55 7.40 0.23
N ALA A 190 -7.90 6.24 0.15
CA ALA A 190 -8.58 4.94 0.12
C ALA A 190 -9.27 4.59 1.45
N LEU A 191 -8.74 5.05 2.59
CA LEU A 191 -9.26 4.74 3.92
C LEU A 191 -10.15 5.80 4.54
N VAL A 192 -10.24 6.98 3.93
CA VAL A 192 -10.97 8.14 4.48
C VAL A 192 -12.46 7.86 4.76
N ALA A 193 -13.05 6.93 4.01
CA ALA A 193 -14.43 6.50 4.17
C ALA A 193 -14.65 5.49 5.33
N GLY A 194 -13.60 5.16 6.09
CA GLY A 194 -13.66 4.19 7.19
C GLY A 194 -13.69 2.74 6.71
N ALA A 195 -13.16 2.45 5.52
CA ALA A 195 -13.16 1.12 4.95
C ALA A 195 -12.35 0.14 5.85
N PRO A 196 -12.94 -0.97 6.31
CA PRO A 196 -12.23 -2.01 7.07
C PRO A 196 -11.29 -2.87 6.21
N VAL A 197 -11.37 -2.73 4.89
CA VAL A 197 -10.51 -3.44 3.92
C VAL A 197 -9.71 -2.42 3.11
N LEU A 198 -8.40 -2.66 2.98
CA LEU A 198 -7.52 -1.96 2.07
C LEU A 198 -6.90 -2.94 1.07
N VAL A 199 -7.06 -2.66 -0.21
CA VAL A 199 -6.50 -3.45 -1.30
C VAL A 199 -5.46 -2.61 -2.03
N LEU A 200 -4.26 -3.14 -2.24
CA LEU A 200 -3.17 -2.44 -2.91
C LEU A 200 -2.60 -3.28 -4.05
N ASP A 201 -2.47 -2.66 -5.22
CA ASP A 201 -1.73 -3.21 -6.35
C ASP A 201 -0.29 -2.69 -6.35
N GLU A 202 0.68 -3.61 -6.25
CA GLU A 202 2.13 -3.39 -6.32
C GLU A 202 2.62 -2.15 -5.55
N PRO A 203 2.42 -2.10 -4.21
CA PRO A 203 2.57 -0.86 -3.45
C PRO A 203 3.98 -0.31 -3.32
N THR A 204 4.98 -1.15 -3.46
CA THR A 204 6.39 -0.79 -3.34
C THR A 204 7.08 -0.67 -4.69
N PHE A 205 6.37 -0.87 -5.81
CA PHE A 205 6.96 -0.82 -7.12
C PHE A 205 7.51 0.58 -7.45
N GLY A 206 8.74 0.62 -7.96
CA GLY A 206 9.42 1.87 -8.34
C GLY A 206 9.84 2.75 -7.16
N GLN A 207 9.74 2.28 -5.92
CA GLN A 207 10.21 2.99 -4.73
C GLN A 207 11.60 2.53 -4.29
N ASP A 208 12.38 3.44 -3.71
CA ASP A 208 13.58 3.05 -2.97
C ASP A 208 13.19 2.32 -1.67
N ARG A 209 14.16 1.61 -1.08
CA ARG A 209 13.90 0.75 0.08
C ARG A 209 13.43 1.52 1.31
N ALA A 210 13.99 2.70 1.57
CA ALA A 210 13.59 3.50 2.73
C ALA A 210 12.12 3.93 2.63
N ARG A 211 11.67 4.37 1.45
CA ARG A 211 10.26 4.76 1.22
C ARG A 211 9.31 3.58 1.22
N ALA A 212 9.75 2.44 0.68
CA ALA A 212 8.98 1.20 0.78
C ALA A 212 8.78 0.79 2.25
N ASP A 213 9.82 0.84 3.07
CA ASP A 213 9.76 0.48 4.49
C ASP A 213 8.84 1.43 5.29
N GLU A 214 8.84 2.73 4.98
CA GLU A 214 7.89 3.70 5.57
C GLU A 214 6.43 3.32 5.27
N LEU A 215 6.13 2.95 4.02
CA LEU A 215 4.79 2.53 3.62
C LEU A 215 4.40 1.21 4.29
N LEU A 216 5.29 0.23 4.32
CA LEU A 216 5.02 -1.07 4.92
C LEU A 216 4.82 -0.97 6.44
N SER A 217 5.56 -0.10 7.11
CA SER A 217 5.35 0.20 8.52
C SER A 217 3.95 0.77 8.76
N LEU A 218 3.52 1.73 7.94
CA LEU A 218 2.17 2.28 7.99
C LEU A 218 1.09 1.21 7.76
N LEU A 219 1.29 0.31 6.78
CA LEU A 219 0.35 -0.79 6.52
C LEU A 219 0.31 -1.79 7.69
N SER A 220 1.46 -2.09 8.30
CA SER A 220 1.56 -2.94 9.48
C SER A 220 0.80 -2.35 10.67
N GLU A 221 0.96 -1.05 10.93
CA GLU A 221 0.21 -0.34 11.97
C GLU A 221 -1.30 -0.38 11.71
N LEU A 222 -1.73 -0.11 10.47
CA LEU A 222 -3.14 -0.21 10.08
C LEU A 222 -3.71 -1.63 10.28
N ASN A 223 -2.92 -2.66 9.97
CA ASN A 223 -3.32 -4.05 10.16
C ASN A 223 -3.43 -4.41 11.65
N ALA A 224 -2.47 -3.97 12.48
CA ALA A 224 -2.51 -4.16 13.93
C ALA A 224 -3.72 -3.47 14.59
N GLU A 225 -4.22 -2.38 14.01
CA GLU A 225 -5.47 -1.72 14.42
C GLU A 225 -6.75 -2.44 13.94
N GLY A 226 -6.62 -3.53 13.17
CA GLY A 226 -7.73 -4.37 12.71
C GLY A 226 -8.12 -4.18 11.24
N THR A 227 -7.41 -3.36 10.48
CA THR A 227 -7.65 -3.21 9.03
C THR A 227 -7.24 -4.50 8.32
N THR A 228 -8.12 -5.02 7.45
CA THR A 228 -7.78 -6.15 6.58
C THR A 228 -7.03 -5.65 5.37
N ILE A 229 -5.87 -6.20 5.08
CA ILE A 229 -4.99 -5.74 4.00
C ILE A 229 -4.83 -6.84 2.97
N ILE A 230 -5.04 -6.50 1.69
CA ILE A 230 -4.72 -7.38 0.56
C ILE A 230 -3.71 -6.67 -0.32
N VAL A 231 -2.54 -7.28 -0.51
CA VAL A 231 -1.46 -6.76 -1.36
C VAL A 231 -1.22 -7.70 -2.51
N VAL A 232 -1.25 -7.18 -3.74
CA VAL A 232 -0.61 -7.84 -4.89
C VAL A 232 0.83 -7.38 -4.95
N THR A 233 1.78 -8.32 -4.93
CA THR A 233 3.19 -8.00 -5.09
C THR A 233 4.01 -9.15 -5.67
N HIS A 234 5.15 -8.81 -6.26
CA HIS A 234 6.22 -9.73 -6.63
C HIS A 234 7.43 -9.65 -5.69
N ASP A 235 7.38 -8.82 -4.64
CA ASP A 235 8.42 -8.74 -3.62
C ASP A 235 8.19 -9.80 -2.54
N MET A 236 8.94 -10.90 -2.62
CA MET A 236 8.80 -12.01 -1.68
C MET A 236 9.32 -11.69 -0.28
N GLN A 237 10.17 -10.66 -0.11
CA GLN A 237 10.57 -10.23 1.23
C GLN A 237 9.44 -9.52 1.94
N LEU A 238 8.77 -8.59 1.26
CA LEU A 238 7.55 -7.97 1.78
C LEU A 238 6.54 -9.05 2.22
N VAL A 239 6.30 -10.05 1.38
CA VAL A 239 5.36 -11.13 1.71
C VAL A 239 5.82 -11.92 2.93
N THR A 240 7.09 -12.29 3.03
CA THR A 240 7.60 -13.03 4.20
C THR A 240 7.58 -12.23 5.48
N ASP A 241 7.75 -10.91 5.40
CA ASP A 241 7.88 -10.04 6.57
C ASP A 241 6.52 -9.59 7.14
N TYR A 242 5.50 -9.40 6.28
CA TYR A 242 4.24 -8.76 6.70
C TYR A 242 2.98 -9.60 6.53
N ALA A 243 2.88 -10.45 5.50
CA ALA A 243 1.64 -11.20 5.26
C ALA A 243 1.47 -12.33 6.29
N GLN A 244 0.27 -12.64 6.75
CA GLN A 244 0.05 -13.89 7.51
C GLN A 244 -0.41 -15.02 6.58
N ARG A 245 -1.07 -14.67 5.48
CA ARG A 245 -1.56 -15.62 4.47
C ARG A 245 -1.10 -15.24 3.08
N THR A 246 -0.90 -16.25 2.24
CA THR A 246 -0.54 -16.07 0.84
C THR A 246 -1.51 -16.84 -0.05
N VAL A 247 -1.99 -16.16 -1.09
CA VAL A 247 -2.78 -16.73 -2.19
C VAL A 247 -1.88 -16.77 -3.42
N VAL A 248 -1.64 -17.97 -3.95
CA VAL A 248 -0.86 -18.17 -5.17
C VAL A 248 -1.82 -18.31 -6.35
N LEU A 249 -1.78 -17.35 -7.27
CA LEU A 249 -2.51 -17.39 -8.54
C LEU A 249 -1.63 -17.93 -9.66
N ALA A 250 -2.16 -18.85 -10.45
CA ALA A 250 -1.57 -19.34 -11.69
C ALA A 250 -2.68 -19.53 -12.72
N ASP A 251 -2.46 -19.04 -13.94
CA ASP A 251 -3.40 -19.17 -15.08
C ASP A 251 -4.86 -18.83 -14.70
N GLY A 252 -5.06 -17.74 -13.95
CA GLY A 252 -6.37 -17.26 -13.55
C GLY A 252 -7.09 -18.09 -12.47
N ARG A 253 -6.41 -19.06 -11.85
CA ARG A 253 -6.94 -19.93 -10.79
C ARG A 253 -6.12 -19.81 -9.51
N VAL A 254 -6.75 -20.11 -8.38
CA VAL A 254 -6.02 -20.25 -7.11
C VAL A 254 -5.31 -21.61 -7.12
N LEU A 255 -3.98 -21.57 -7.17
CA LEU A 255 -3.12 -22.74 -7.14
C LEU A 255 -2.92 -23.25 -5.71
N ALA A 256 -2.79 -22.32 -4.76
CA ALA A 256 -2.67 -22.59 -3.34
C ALA A 256 -3.10 -21.37 -2.52
N GLU A 257 -3.59 -21.64 -1.31
CA GLU A 257 -3.87 -20.64 -0.30
C GLU A 257 -3.50 -21.21 1.07
N GLY A 258 -2.81 -20.45 1.91
CA GLY A 258 -2.46 -20.91 3.25
C GLY A 258 -1.69 -19.89 4.06
N ALA A 259 -1.18 -20.33 5.22
CA ALA A 259 -0.22 -19.53 5.97
C ALA A 259 1.02 -19.33 5.11
N THR A 260 1.57 -18.12 5.14
CA THR A 260 2.67 -17.76 4.23
C THR A 260 3.91 -18.63 4.43
N ALA A 261 4.21 -19.04 5.67
CA ALA A 261 5.32 -19.94 5.97
C ALA A 261 5.17 -21.29 5.24
N ASP A 262 3.98 -21.90 5.30
CA ASP A 262 3.68 -23.17 4.65
C ASP A 262 3.80 -23.07 3.12
N VAL A 263 3.25 -21.99 2.54
CA VAL A 263 3.29 -21.76 1.09
C VAL A 263 4.72 -21.67 0.57
N PHE A 264 5.62 -20.99 1.29
CA PHE A 264 7.02 -20.84 0.87
C PHE A 264 7.95 -21.98 1.33
N ALA A 265 7.47 -22.87 2.20
CA ALA A 265 8.20 -24.09 2.57
C ALA A 265 8.12 -25.16 1.45
N ASP A 266 7.07 -25.14 0.63
CA ASP A 266 6.87 -26.03 -0.52
C ASP A 266 7.58 -25.50 -1.79
N ASP A 267 8.82 -25.92 -1.99
CA ASP A 267 9.60 -25.52 -3.18
C ASP A 267 8.95 -25.98 -4.50
N ALA A 268 8.23 -27.11 -4.50
CA ALA A 268 7.59 -27.62 -5.71
C ALA A 268 6.41 -26.73 -6.12
N LEU A 269 5.63 -26.25 -5.15
CA LEU A 269 4.59 -25.25 -5.38
C LEU A 269 5.18 -23.95 -5.93
N ILE A 270 6.24 -23.41 -5.31
CA ILE A 270 6.90 -22.17 -5.74
C ILE A 270 7.42 -22.29 -7.17
N ALA A 271 8.06 -23.42 -7.50
CA ALA A 271 8.55 -23.70 -8.85
C ALA A 271 7.41 -23.79 -9.88
N ARG A 272 6.34 -24.55 -9.58
CA ARG A 272 5.16 -24.69 -10.45
C ARG A 272 4.44 -23.36 -10.68
N ALA A 273 4.42 -22.48 -9.68
CA ALA A 273 3.82 -21.16 -9.76
C ALA A 273 4.68 -20.14 -10.56
N GLY A 274 5.89 -20.51 -10.98
CA GLY A 274 6.85 -19.61 -11.63
C GLY A 274 7.33 -18.49 -10.69
N LEU A 275 7.31 -18.72 -9.38
CA LEU A 275 7.71 -17.76 -8.36
C LEU A 275 9.19 -17.89 -8.02
N ARG A 276 9.78 -16.78 -7.58
CA ARG A 276 11.12 -16.81 -6.98
C ARG A 276 10.97 -17.12 -5.50
N PRO A 277 11.77 -18.04 -4.93
CA PRO A 277 11.78 -18.24 -3.48
C PRO A 277 12.30 -16.98 -2.76
N PRO A 278 11.81 -16.70 -1.53
CA PRO A 278 12.31 -15.61 -0.71
C PRO A 278 13.83 -15.70 -0.49
N PRO A 279 14.56 -14.57 -0.39
CA PRO A 279 15.99 -14.53 -0.12
C PRO A 279 16.49 -15.46 0.99
N LEU A 280 15.80 -15.52 2.15
CA LEU A 280 16.21 -16.41 3.23
C LEU A 280 16.05 -17.89 2.85
N ARG A 281 14.91 -18.26 2.25
CA ARG A 281 14.69 -19.61 1.72
C ARG A 281 15.80 -20.01 0.75
N ARG A 282 16.17 -19.10 -0.17
CA ARG A 282 17.28 -19.30 -1.13
C ARG A 282 18.62 -19.51 -0.44
N ALA A 283 18.94 -18.72 0.58
CA ALA A 283 20.19 -18.84 1.32
C ALA A 283 20.28 -20.19 2.05
N LEU A 284 19.16 -20.71 2.54
CA LEU A 284 19.07 -21.97 3.27
C LEU A 284 18.89 -23.21 2.38
N GLN A 285 18.81 -23.07 1.05
CA GLN A 285 18.62 -24.20 0.13
C GLN A 285 19.72 -25.26 0.23
N ALA A 286 20.95 -24.89 0.57
CA ALA A 286 22.06 -25.84 0.76
C ALA A 286 22.03 -26.54 2.12
N VAL A 287 21.22 -26.07 3.07
CA VAL A 287 21.16 -26.52 4.47
C VAL A 287 20.03 -27.55 4.68
N GLN A 288 19.59 -28.22 3.60
CA GLN A 288 18.52 -29.23 3.61
C GLN A 288 18.75 -30.41 4.58
N ARG A 289 19.99 -30.63 5.03
CA ARG A 289 20.34 -31.71 5.97
C ARG A 289 20.02 -31.39 7.44
N HIS A 290 19.61 -30.16 7.76
CA HIS A 290 19.14 -29.79 9.10
C HIS A 290 17.62 -29.71 9.14
N PRO A 291 16.93 -30.66 9.80
CA PRO A 291 15.47 -30.74 9.81
C PRO A 291 14.78 -29.48 10.34
N GLY A 292 15.43 -28.76 11.27
CA GLY A 292 14.89 -27.53 11.84
C GLY A 292 15.06 -26.29 10.97
N LEU A 293 15.81 -26.38 9.85
CA LEU A 293 16.07 -25.26 8.94
C LEU A 293 15.53 -25.53 7.53
N SER A 294 15.25 -26.79 7.19
CA SER A 294 14.67 -27.24 5.92
C SER A 294 13.18 -26.88 5.83
N GLY A 295 12.87 -25.61 5.65
CA GLY A 295 11.49 -25.12 5.74
C GLY A 295 11.41 -23.60 5.81
N ILE A 296 12.45 -22.98 6.35
CA ILE A 296 12.39 -21.60 6.79
C ILE A 296 12.43 -20.64 5.60
N ALA A 297 11.40 -19.79 5.54
CA ALA A 297 11.29 -18.70 4.58
C ALA A 297 11.33 -17.32 5.25
N ARG A 298 11.10 -17.25 6.57
CA ARG A 298 11.01 -16.01 7.35
C ARG A 298 12.04 -15.99 8.45
N LEU A 299 12.54 -14.80 8.78
CA LEU A 299 13.48 -14.66 9.89
C LEU A 299 12.82 -15.00 11.23
N ALA A 300 11.52 -14.69 11.38
CA ALA A 300 10.75 -14.98 12.58
C ALA A 300 10.54 -16.48 12.85
N ASP A 301 10.76 -17.34 11.85
CA ASP A 301 10.59 -18.79 11.96
C ASP A 301 11.91 -19.51 12.30
N LEU A 302 13.01 -18.77 12.51
CA LEU A 302 14.30 -19.36 12.91
C LEU A 302 14.26 -19.90 14.37
N PRO A 303 14.93 -21.02 14.64
CA PRO A 303 15.16 -21.46 16.02
C PRO A 303 15.96 -20.37 16.77
N ASP A 304 15.52 -20.04 17.98
CA ASP A 304 16.04 -18.94 18.80
C ASP A 304 15.95 -17.54 18.15
N ALA A 305 15.04 -17.34 17.19
CA ALA A 305 14.78 -16.02 16.64
C ALA A 305 14.41 -15.04 17.78
N PRO A 306 15.06 -13.87 17.88
CA PRO A 306 14.56 -12.81 18.75
C PRO A 306 13.13 -12.49 18.32
N ALA A 307 12.24 -12.27 19.29
CA ALA A 307 10.85 -11.88 19.03
C ALA A 307 10.80 -10.82 17.92
N PRO A 308 9.86 -10.90 16.96
CA PRO A 308 9.86 -10.04 15.79
C PRO A 308 10.06 -8.60 16.24
N LEU A 309 11.14 -7.99 15.75
CA LEU A 309 11.42 -6.58 16.01
C LEU A 309 10.18 -5.83 15.53
N ALA A 310 9.40 -5.29 16.48
CA ALA A 310 8.36 -4.33 16.14
C ALA A 310 9.01 -3.30 15.20
N PRO A 311 8.35 -2.92 14.08
CA PRO A 311 8.96 -2.05 13.09
C PRO A 311 9.57 -0.88 13.85
N SER A 312 10.90 -0.73 13.73
CA SER A 312 11.61 0.21 14.59
C SER A 312 11.00 1.58 14.31
N ARG A 313 10.33 2.16 15.31
CA ARG A 313 9.91 3.55 15.26
C ARG A 313 11.17 4.35 15.00
N SER A 314 11.37 4.77 13.75
CA SER A 314 12.58 5.46 13.35
C SER A 314 12.62 6.79 14.10
N GLN A 315 13.35 6.82 15.21
CA GLN A 315 13.72 8.07 15.87
C GLN A 315 14.78 8.73 15.00
N PHE A 316 14.36 9.51 14.01
CA PHE A 316 15.27 10.44 13.35
C PHE A 316 14.89 11.86 13.74
N ARG A 317 15.76 12.42 14.59
CA ARG A 317 15.99 13.85 14.77
C ARG A 317 16.07 14.52 13.40
N THR A 318 15.27 15.56 13.21
CA THR A 318 15.51 16.55 12.17
C THR A 318 16.70 17.42 12.61
N ASP A 319 17.92 16.91 12.49
CA ASP A 319 19.05 17.83 12.40
C ASP A 319 18.98 18.41 10.98
N ALA A 320 18.67 19.71 10.92
CA ALA A 320 18.63 20.47 9.69
C ALA A 320 19.99 20.31 8.98
N VAL A 321 20.00 19.54 7.88
CA VAL A 321 21.12 19.59 6.94
C VAL A 321 21.03 20.94 6.26
N GLU A 322 21.86 21.87 6.72
CA GLU A 322 22.14 23.11 6.03
C GLU A 322 22.78 22.74 4.69
N SER A 323 21.98 22.74 3.62
CA SER A 323 22.46 22.59 2.27
C SER A 323 23.47 23.71 1.97
N PRO A 324 24.65 23.42 1.39
CA PRO A 324 25.55 24.47 0.95
C PRO A 324 24.84 25.30 -0.12
N ARG A 325 24.72 26.61 0.13
CA ARG A 325 24.20 27.57 -0.85
C ARG A 325 25.11 27.55 -2.07
N ILE A 326 24.62 27.02 -3.19
CA ILE A 326 25.17 27.31 -4.51
C ILE A 326 24.48 28.59 -4.96
N ASP A 327 25.19 29.72 -4.88
CA ASP A 327 24.72 30.99 -5.44
C ASP A 327 24.75 30.91 -6.97
N LEU A 328 23.59 30.70 -7.57
CA LEU A 328 23.36 30.96 -8.98
C LEU A 328 23.07 32.46 -9.15
N PRO A 329 23.77 33.17 -10.05
CA PRO A 329 23.55 34.59 -10.27
C PRO A 329 22.12 34.84 -10.76
N ARG A 330 21.45 35.85 -10.18
CA ARG A 330 20.10 36.27 -10.57
C ARG A 330 20.14 37.05 -11.89
N PRO A 331 19.08 37.04 -12.71
CA PRO A 331 19.12 37.54 -14.09
C PRO A 331 19.21 39.07 -14.27
N ASN A 332 19.63 39.86 -13.29
CA ASN A 332 19.55 41.33 -13.35
C ASN A 332 20.58 42.06 -12.46
N ASP A 333 21.86 41.66 -12.47
CA ASP A 333 22.94 42.50 -11.91
C ASP A 333 23.53 43.43 -12.98
N PRO A 334 23.55 44.76 -12.77
CA PRO A 334 23.89 45.76 -13.80
C PRO A 334 25.39 46.12 -13.90
N GLU A 335 26.31 45.21 -13.60
CA GLU A 335 27.76 45.48 -13.65
C GLU A 335 28.54 44.59 -14.65
N LEU A 336 28.11 44.61 -15.91
CA LEU A 336 28.99 44.30 -17.04
C LEU A 336 28.83 45.37 -18.13
N ARG A 337 29.42 46.53 -17.87
CA ARG A 337 29.73 47.53 -18.89
C ARG A 337 31.15 48.03 -18.65
N THR A 338 32.13 47.36 -19.25
CA THR A 338 33.32 48.00 -19.82
C THR A 338 34.15 47.01 -20.61
N GLY A 339 34.33 47.30 -21.91
CA GLY A 339 35.56 47.07 -22.65
C GLY A 339 35.82 45.67 -23.20
N SER A 340 35.63 45.48 -24.51
CA SER A 340 36.73 45.53 -25.52
C SER A 340 36.44 44.62 -26.71
N THR A 341 36.03 45.21 -27.84
CA THR A 341 36.41 44.76 -29.20
C THR A 341 37.85 45.22 -29.45
N PRO A 342 38.70 44.58 -30.31
CA PRO A 342 38.33 44.14 -31.67
C PRO A 342 39.06 42.90 -32.23
N THR A 343 38.57 42.37 -33.35
CA THR A 343 39.36 42.03 -34.58
C THR A 343 38.67 40.93 -35.40
N THR A 344 38.20 41.35 -36.57
CA THR A 344 37.71 40.58 -37.72
C THR A 344 38.87 40.09 -38.59
N ALA A 345 38.75 38.87 -39.13
CA ALA A 345 38.98 38.43 -40.53
C ALA A 345 39.30 36.90 -40.59
N PRO A 346 39.24 36.23 -41.76
CA PRO A 346 38.01 35.73 -42.39
C PRO A 346 38.04 34.21 -42.68
N ALA A 347 36.88 33.66 -43.05
CA ALA A 347 36.70 32.26 -43.46
C ALA A 347 37.19 31.99 -44.89
N PRO A 348 37.67 30.77 -45.20
CA PRO A 348 37.86 30.33 -46.58
C PRO A 348 36.61 29.60 -47.12
N HIS A 349 36.35 29.90 -48.39
CA HIS A 349 35.35 29.34 -49.30
C HIS A 349 35.59 27.87 -49.69
N ALA A 350 34.53 27.32 -50.32
CA ALA A 350 34.53 26.25 -51.34
C ALA A 350 34.57 24.81 -50.78
N THR A 351 33.84 23.81 -51.27
CA THR A 351 33.06 23.63 -52.52
C THR A 351 32.36 22.28 -52.46
N GLY A 352 31.18 22.16 -53.10
CA GLY A 352 30.75 20.99 -53.88
C GLY A 352 30.43 19.68 -53.14
N GLY A 353 29.45 18.88 -53.54
CA GLY A 353 28.60 18.90 -54.73
C GLY A 353 27.44 17.94 -54.53
N ALA A 354 26.42 18.14 -55.36
CA ALA A 354 25.26 17.26 -55.46
C ALA A 354 25.58 16.09 -56.40
N ALA A 355 25.15 14.89 -56.02
CA ALA A 355 24.48 13.89 -56.86
C ALA A 355 23.78 12.90 -55.94
#